data_AF-A0A9D8P8C1-F1
#
_entry.id   AF-A0A9D8P8C1-F1
#
_cell.length_a   1.000
_cell.length_b   1.000
_cell.length_c   1.000
_cell.angle_alpha   90.00
_cell.angle_beta   90.00
_cell.angle_gamma   90.00
#
_symmetry.space_group_name_H-M   'P 1'
#
loop_
_entity.id
_entity.type
_entity.pdbx_description
1 polymer ?
#
loop_
_entity_poly.entity_id
_entity_poly.type
_entity_poly.pdbx_seq_one_letter_code
_entity_poly.pdbx_strand_id
1 'polypeptide(L)'
;MKKTAENRYPHSATLFKFCKEALEIRYEGNVKVIDQDVGAILGYDPADCSHWKKGKKNIRALSTLRSIADHLAIDERLLIDIASGKVGLEEAVFEYRGYGSFALQGRSLENLKKEFFKNPTRWQNEGTQKPFEEIFDTDRPSIVKAAEVVINAGNFTEAPVYLPEVYKLFNGINLIADETIDRAIKIETEGAGDTSITTVRYRGPDIRPYVRFLLAKELFKHLTRTGHASFRHFVESPAELLEIQANIFAGLLLIPGKMLRKEVEVIDSSIDIIQQLAETFWTSKALMNQRLRDYMEHLD
;
A
#
# COMPACT_ATOMS: atom_id res chain seq x y z
N MET A 1 -32.89 8.17 -28.42
CA MET A 1 -31.67 7.94 -27.62
C MET A 1 -31.63 8.97 -26.49
N LYS A 2 -31.74 8.57 -25.22
CA LYS A 2 -31.67 9.52 -24.08
C LYS A 2 -30.23 10.06 -24.00
N LYS A 3 -30.06 11.38 -24.16
CA LYS A 3 -28.81 12.09 -23.88
C LYS A 3 -28.28 11.62 -22.52
N THR A 4 -27.10 11.01 -22.54
CA THR A 4 -26.37 10.59 -21.34
C THR A 4 -26.15 11.85 -20.51
N ALA A 5 -26.95 12.03 -19.45
CA ALA A 5 -26.80 13.17 -18.57
C ALA A 5 -25.37 13.19 -18.04
N GLU A 6 -24.70 14.32 -18.25
CA GLU A 6 -23.34 14.61 -17.85
C GLU A 6 -23.12 14.22 -16.39
N ASN A 7 -21.99 13.58 -16.11
CA ASN A 7 -21.61 13.17 -14.76
C ASN A 7 -21.33 14.43 -13.93
N ARG A 8 -22.36 14.99 -13.32
CA ARG A 8 -22.31 16.27 -12.59
C ARG A 8 -21.47 16.19 -11.30
N TYR A 9 -21.38 15.01 -10.71
CA TYR A 9 -20.67 14.73 -9.47
C TYR A 9 -19.78 13.49 -9.63
N PRO A 10 -18.67 13.60 -10.38
CA PRO A 10 -17.80 12.46 -10.68
C PRO A 10 -17.20 11.82 -9.42
N HIS A 11 -16.83 12.65 -8.44
CA HIS A 11 -16.26 12.19 -7.17
C HIS A 11 -17.27 11.44 -6.29
N SER A 12 -18.56 11.79 -6.37
CA SER A 12 -19.62 11.02 -5.70
C SER A 12 -19.83 9.66 -6.37
N ALA A 13 -19.68 9.57 -7.70
CA ALA A 13 -19.68 8.29 -8.40
C ALA A 13 -18.44 7.45 -8.01
N THR A 14 -17.28 8.06 -7.84
CA THR A 14 -16.07 7.40 -7.32
C THR A 14 -16.28 6.87 -5.91
N LEU A 15 -16.84 7.68 -5.00
CA LEU A 15 -17.17 7.25 -3.64
C LEU A 15 -18.16 6.07 -3.63
N PHE A 16 -19.19 6.12 -4.47
CA PHE A 16 -20.14 5.01 -4.61
C PHE A 16 -19.44 3.72 -5.05
N LYS A 17 -18.54 3.79 -6.04
CA LYS A 17 -17.75 2.64 -6.50
C LYS A 17 -16.83 2.12 -5.40
N PHE A 18 -16.15 3.01 -4.68
CA PHE A 18 -15.30 2.65 -3.55
C PHE A 18 -16.09 1.87 -2.49
N CYS A 19 -17.25 2.39 -2.07
CA CYS A 19 -18.11 1.71 -1.10
C CYS A 19 -18.50 0.31 -1.56
N LYS A 20 -18.80 0.15 -2.86
CA LYS A 20 -19.10 -1.17 -3.43
C LYS A 20 -17.91 -2.13 -3.32
N GLU A 21 -16.73 -1.70 -3.78
CA GLU A 21 -15.53 -2.54 -3.74
C GLU A 21 -15.11 -2.87 -2.31
N ALA A 22 -15.26 -1.93 -1.37
CA ALA A 22 -15.00 -2.14 0.05
C ALA A 22 -15.91 -3.24 0.65
N LEU A 23 -17.19 -3.26 0.28
CA LEU A 23 -18.11 -4.32 0.67
C LEU A 23 -17.75 -5.66 0.00
N GLU A 24 -17.40 -5.66 -1.29
CA GLU A 24 -16.99 -6.88 -2.01
C GLU A 24 -15.76 -7.52 -1.37
N ILE A 25 -14.78 -6.70 -0.96
CA ILE A 25 -13.59 -7.13 -0.22
C ILE A 25 -13.98 -7.70 1.15
N ARG A 26 -14.85 -7.00 1.90
CA ARG A 26 -15.29 -7.44 3.23
C ARG A 26 -15.99 -8.80 3.21
N TYR A 27 -16.78 -9.08 2.18
CA TYR A 27 -17.49 -10.36 2.05
C TYR A 27 -16.65 -11.45 1.37
N GLU A 28 -15.43 -11.15 0.93
CA GLU A 28 -14.50 -12.10 0.25
C GLU A 28 -15.15 -12.84 -0.94
N GLY A 29 -16.13 -12.24 -1.60
CA GLY A 29 -16.91 -12.87 -2.67
C GLY A 29 -17.92 -13.93 -2.22
N ASN A 30 -18.08 -14.17 -0.92
CA ASN A 30 -19.12 -15.07 -0.39
C ASN A 30 -20.54 -14.53 -0.61
N VAL A 31 -20.67 -13.19 -0.66
CA VAL A 31 -21.92 -12.50 -0.94
C VAL A 31 -21.71 -11.59 -2.15
N LYS A 32 -22.61 -11.71 -3.13
CA LYS A 32 -22.61 -10.81 -4.28
C LYS A 32 -23.15 -9.44 -3.84
N VAL A 33 -22.27 -8.44 -3.81
CA VAL A 33 -22.65 -7.06 -3.49
C VAL A 33 -23.38 -6.42 -4.67
N ILE A 34 -24.57 -5.92 -4.42
CA ILE A 34 -25.40 -5.19 -5.38
C ILE A 34 -25.47 -3.71 -4.99
N ASP A 35 -25.88 -2.86 -5.94
CA ASP A 35 -25.93 -1.42 -5.73
C ASP A 35 -26.85 -1.03 -4.54
N GLN A 36 -27.84 -1.88 -4.22
CA GLN A 36 -28.77 -1.68 -3.09
C GLN A 36 -28.07 -1.79 -1.73
N ASP A 37 -27.06 -2.66 -1.59
CA ASP A 37 -26.26 -2.79 -0.38
C ASP A 37 -25.48 -1.50 -0.10
N VAL A 38 -24.98 -0.88 -1.17
CA VAL A 38 -24.34 0.44 -1.11
C VAL A 38 -25.37 1.51 -0.75
N GLY A 39 -26.58 1.46 -1.30
CA GLY A 39 -27.68 2.36 -0.93
C GLY A 39 -28.01 2.31 0.56
N ALA A 40 -28.06 1.12 1.13
CA ALA A 40 -28.35 0.90 2.55
C ALA A 40 -27.32 1.59 3.46
N ILE A 41 -26.03 1.46 3.17
CA ILE A 41 -24.97 2.10 3.99
C ILE A 41 -24.89 3.62 3.78
N LEU A 42 -25.37 4.11 2.64
CA LEU A 42 -25.47 5.54 2.36
C LEU A 42 -26.70 6.19 3.00
N GLY A 43 -27.59 5.40 3.60
CA GLY A 43 -28.87 5.88 4.14
C GLY A 43 -29.83 6.37 3.04
N TYR A 44 -29.68 5.86 1.82
CA TYR A 44 -30.53 6.19 0.68
C TYR A 44 -31.52 5.06 0.39
N ASP A 45 -32.58 5.37 -0.36
CA ASP A 45 -33.51 4.36 -0.86
C ASP A 45 -32.73 3.31 -1.69
N PRO A 46 -32.67 2.04 -1.23
CA PRO A 46 -31.94 0.99 -1.93
C PRO A 46 -32.45 0.77 -3.36
N ALA A 47 -33.72 1.12 -3.66
CA ALA A 47 -34.28 1.01 -4.99
C ALA A 47 -33.75 2.06 -5.99
N ASP A 48 -33.18 3.19 -5.51
CA ASP A 48 -32.80 4.35 -6.35
C ASP A 48 -31.28 4.64 -6.42
N CYS A 49 -30.43 3.62 -6.38
CA CYS A 49 -28.97 3.81 -6.32
C CYS A 49 -28.33 4.34 -7.63
N SER A 50 -29.08 4.30 -8.74
CA SER A 50 -28.60 4.67 -10.08
C SER A 50 -28.13 6.12 -10.20
N HIS A 51 -28.69 7.04 -9.40
CA HIS A 51 -28.31 8.44 -9.46
C HIS A 51 -26.90 8.69 -8.92
N TRP A 52 -26.53 8.04 -7.83
CA TRP A 52 -25.20 8.21 -7.23
C TRP A 52 -24.11 7.48 -8.02
N LYS A 53 -24.40 6.25 -8.46
CA LYS A 53 -23.52 5.48 -9.36
C LYS A 53 -23.16 6.23 -10.64
N LYS A 54 -24.11 7.01 -11.20
CA LYS A 54 -23.92 7.82 -12.41
C LYS A 54 -23.48 9.26 -12.11
N GLY A 55 -23.24 9.60 -10.84
CA GLY A 55 -22.82 10.94 -10.41
C GLY A 55 -23.84 12.05 -10.71
N LYS A 56 -25.13 11.71 -10.68
CA LYS A 56 -26.23 12.68 -10.82
C LYS A 56 -26.63 13.34 -9.50
N LYS A 57 -26.38 12.67 -8.37
CA LYS A 57 -26.59 13.17 -7.01
C LYS A 57 -25.25 13.23 -6.28
N ASN A 58 -25.14 14.19 -5.36
CA ASN A 58 -23.93 14.43 -4.57
C ASN A 58 -23.91 13.57 -3.30
N ILE A 59 -22.73 13.16 -2.87
CA ILE A 59 -22.45 12.53 -1.57
C ILE A 59 -21.33 13.33 -0.91
N ARG A 60 -21.70 14.36 -0.14
CA ARG A 60 -20.75 15.27 0.56
C ARG A 60 -21.20 15.66 1.97
N ALA A 61 -22.37 15.22 2.41
CA ALA A 61 -22.83 15.52 3.76
C ALA A 61 -21.90 14.81 4.77
N LEU A 62 -21.31 15.56 5.69
CA LEU A 62 -20.36 15.03 6.67
C LEU A 62 -20.98 13.91 7.52
N SER A 63 -22.25 14.04 7.90
CA SER A 63 -22.98 12.99 8.60
C SER A 63 -23.05 11.68 7.80
N THR A 64 -23.25 11.76 6.48
CA THR A 64 -23.23 10.60 5.59
C THR A 64 -21.83 10.02 5.49
N LEU A 65 -20.79 10.86 5.31
CA LEU A 65 -19.41 10.37 5.23
C LEU A 65 -19.00 9.67 6.54
N ARG A 66 -19.33 10.25 7.70
CA ARG A 66 -19.09 9.61 9.00
C ARG A 66 -19.80 8.27 9.14
N SER A 67 -21.10 8.22 8.77
CA SER A 67 -21.86 6.95 8.82
C SER A 67 -21.25 5.86 7.93
N ILE A 68 -20.73 6.22 6.75
CA ILE A 68 -20.02 5.29 5.87
C ILE A 68 -18.70 4.85 6.53
N ALA A 69 -17.94 5.79 7.10
CA ALA A 69 -16.66 5.53 7.73
C ALA A 69 -16.81 4.53 8.89
N ASP A 70 -17.80 4.75 9.75
CA ASP A 70 -18.15 3.86 10.86
C ASP A 70 -18.57 2.48 10.34
N HIS A 71 -19.43 2.43 9.32
CA HIS A 71 -19.89 1.16 8.74
C HIS A 71 -18.72 0.39 8.10
N LEU A 72 -17.85 1.07 7.37
CA LEU A 72 -16.70 0.49 6.69
C LEU A 72 -15.48 0.29 7.60
N ALA A 73 -15.53 0.77 8.85
CA ALA A 73 -14.43 0.75 9.82
C ALA A 73 -13.13 1.37 9.25
N ILE A 74 -13.26 2.53 8.61
CA ILE A 74 -12.15 3.28 8.00
C ILE A 74 -12.13 4.74 8.45
N ASP A 75 -11.06 5.43 8.12
CA ASP A 75 -10.93 6.85 8.42
C ASP A 75 -11.94 7.70 7.63
N GLU A 76 -12.66 8.60 8.31
CA GLU A 76 -13.57 9.57 7.70
C GLU A 76 -12.82 10.44 6.67
N ARG A 77 -11.54 10.74 6.93
CA ARG A 77 -10.70 11.54 6.03
C ARG A 77 -10.51 10.93 4.65
N LEU A 78 -10.40 9.60 4.56
CA LEU A 78 -10.31 8.91 3.26
C LEU A 78 -11.56 9.20 2.42
N LEU A 79 -12.74 9.15 3.04
CA LEU A 79 -14.01 9.43 2.35
C LEU A 79 -14.14 10.90 1.93
N ILE A 80 -13.68 11.84 2.77
CA ILE A 80 -13.62 13.27 2.46
C ILE A 80 -12.69 13.51 1.26
N ASP A 81 -11.53 12.85 1.22
CA ASP A 81 -10.58 12.99 0.14
C ASP A 81 -11.08 12.38 -1.18
N ILE A 82 -11.82 11.27 -1.13
CA ILE A 82 -12.50 10.72 -2.31
C ILE A 82 -13.58 11.70 -2.80
N ALA A 83 -14.43 12.22 -1.90
CA ALA A 83 -15.54 13.11 -2.24
C ALA A 83 -15.10 14.49 -2.76
N SER A 84 -13.89 14.93 -2.36
CA SER A 84 -13.23 16.14 -2.85
C SER A 84 -12.41 15.92 -4.12
N GLY A 85 -12.20 14.66 -4.52
CA GLY A 85 -11.46 14.31 -5.73
C GLY A 85 -9.95 14.27 -5.59
N LYS A 86 -9.43 14.32 -4.35
CA LYS A 86 -8.01 14.18 -4.06
C LYS A 86 -7.53 12.74 -4.18
N VAL A 87 -8.35 11.77 -3.72
CA VAL A 87 -8.08 10.33 -3.83
C VAL A 87 -8.86 9.72 -4.99
N GLY A 88 -8.18 8.96 -5.83
CA GLY A 88 -8.79 8.11 -6.87
C GLY A 88 -9.27 6.76 -6.32
N LEU A 89 -10.06 6.04 -7.12
CA LEU A 89 -10.61 4.73 -6.71
C LEU A 89 -9.51 3.71 -6.36
N GLU A 90 -8.46 3.64 -7.18
CA GLU A 90 -7.34 2.71 -6.98
C GLU A 90 -6.64 2.94 -5.63
N GLU A 91 -6.26 4.19 -5.34
CA GLU A 91 -5.62 4.58 -4.08
C GLU A 91 -6.52 4.27 -2.88
N ALA A 92 -7.82 4.63 -2.96
CA ALA A 92 -8.76 4.38 -1.88
C ALA A 92 -8.92 2.89 -1.58
N VAL A 93 -9.09 2.06 -2.62
CA VAL A 93 -9.24 0.62 -2.48
C VAL A 93 -7.95 -0.01 -1.95
N PHE A 94 -6.79 0.49 -2.38
CA PHE A 94 -5.51 0.04 -1.87
C PHE A 94 -5.34 0.33 -0.37
N GLU A 95 -5.69 1.53 0.07
CA GLU A 95 -5.67 1.90 1.48
C GLU A 95 -6.66 1.07 2.31
N TYR A 96 -7.87 0.85 1.80
CA TYR A 96 -8.87 -0.02 2.43
C TYR A 96 -8.38 -1.46 2.59
N ARG A 97 -7.65 -1.99 1.59
CA ARG A 97 -7.07 -3.34 1.65
C ARG A 97 -5.92 -3.47 2.64
N GLY A 98 -5.36 -2.36 3.14
CA GLY A 98 -4.25 -2.39 4.08
C GLY A 98 -2.92 -2.75 3.45
N TYR A 99 -2.58 -2.16 2.29
CA TYR A 99 -1.20 -2.16 1.75
C TYR A 99 -0.63 -3.54 1.35
N GLY A 100 -1.48 -4.56 1.22
CA GLY A 100 -1.09 -5.90 0.80
C GLY A 100 -0.58 -6.77 1.95
N SER A 101 -0.02 -7.93 1.61
CA SER A 101 0.44 -8.92 2.61
C SER A 101 1.85 -8.61 3.10
N PHE A 102 2.03 -8.57 4.41
CA PHE A 102 3.34 -8.42 5.09
C PHE A 102 3.85 -9.74 5.66
N ALA A 103 3.12 -10.83 5.45
CA ALA A 103 3.50 -12.16 5.86
C ALA A 103 2.93 -13.18 4.86
N LEU A 104 3.63 -14.30 4.72
CA LEU A 104 3.14 -15.42 3.92
C LEU A 104 2.26 -16.34 4.77
N GLN A 105 0.95 -16.12 4.74
CA GLN A 105 0.00 -16.82 5.62
C GLN A 105 -1.32 -17.20 4.94
N GLY A 106 -2.08 -18.08 5.59
CA GLY A 106 -3.43 -18.48 5.16
C GLY A 106 -3.48 -19.03 3.73
N ARG A 107 -4.47 -18.58 2.97
CA ARG A 107 -4.76 -19.10 1.62
C ARG A 107 -3.60 -18.91 0.63
N SER A 108 -2.85 -17.81 0.72
CA SER A 108 -1.70 -17.57 -0.18
C SER A 108 -0.57 -18.55 0.10
N LEU A 109 -0.27 -18.83 1.37
CA LEU A 109 0.72 -19.85 1.75
C LEU A 109 0.28 -21.24 1.29
N GLU A 110 -0.98 -21.61 1.52
CA GLU A 110 -1.50 -22.91 1.09
C GLU A 110 -1.45 -23.09 -0.44
N ASN A 111 -1.78 -22.06 -1.19
CA ASN A 111 -1.72 -22.09 -2.65
C ASN A 111 -0.28 -22.22 -3.14
N LEU A 112 0.67 -21.47 -2.57
CA LEU A 112 2.09 -21.60 -2.90
C LEU A 112 2.63 -22.98 -2.54
N LYS A 113 2.27 -23.54 -1.39
CA LYS A 113 2.65 -24.92 -1.02
C LYS A 113 2.13 -25.92 -2.05
N LYS A 114 0.84 -25.85 -2.40
CA LYS A 114 0.24 -26.73 -3.41
C LYS A 114 0.96 -26.62 -4.76
N GLU A 115 1.27 -25.40 -5.18
CA GLU A 115 1.93 -25.16 -6.46
C GLU A 115 3.39 -25.65 -6.44
N PHE A 116 4.11 -25.41 -5.35
CA PHE A 116 5.47 -25.90 -5.13
C PHE A 116 5.56 -27.42 -5.22
N PHE A 117 4.69 -28.16 -4.52
CA PHE A 117 4.70 -29.62 -4.57
C PHE A 117 4.21 -30.19 -5.90
N LYS A 118 3.40 -29.42 -6.66
CA LYS A 118 2.95 -29.81 -7.99
C LYS A 118 4.04 -29.62 -9.04
N ASN A 119 4.76 -28.50 -8.99
CA ASN A 119 5.74 -28.06 -9.99
C ASN A 119 7.02 -27.50 -9.34
N PRO A 120 7.82 -28.33 -8.64
CA PRO A 120 8.97 -27.86 -7.86
C PRO A 120 10.06 -27.21 -8.72
N THR A 121 10.18 -27.62 -9.98
CA THR A 121 11.14 -27.08 -10.96
C THR A 121 10.95 -25.60 -11.27
N ARG A 122 9.80 -25.00 -10.93
CA ARG A 122 9.56 -23.56 -11.08
C ARG A 122 10.44 -22.70 -10.15
N TRP A 123 10.83 -23.22 -8.99
CA TRP A 123 11.59 -22.48 -7.97
C TRP A 123 12.91 -23.14 -7.57
N GLN A 124 13.22 -24.31 -8.13
CA GLN A 124 14.44 -25.03 -7.84
C GLN A 124 15.36 -25.02 -9.06
N ASN A 125 16.62 -24.67 -8.83
CA ASN A 125 17.67 -24.80 -9.83
C ASN A 125 18.15 -26.25 -9.92
N GLU A 126 18.56 -26.69 -11.10
CA GLU A 126 19.13 -28.03 -11.33
C GLU A 126 20.41 -28.21 -10.50
N GLY A 127 20.30 -28.94 -9.38
CA GLY A 127 21.47 -29.33 -8.58
C GLY A 127 21.26 -29.30 -7.07
N THR A 128 20.26 -28.59 -6.54
CA THR A 128 19.98 -28.60 -5.09
C THR A 128 18.50 -28.40 -4.81
N GLN A 129 17.84 -29.46 -4.32
CA GLN A 129 16.45 -29.35 -3.86
C GLN A 129 16.42 -28.72 -2.48
N LYS A 130 16.04 -27.45 -2.42
CA LYS A 130 15.79 -26.76 -1.15
C LYS A 130 14.37 -27.06 -0.65
N PRO A 131 14.16 -27.21 0.67
CA PRO A 131 12.83 -27.36 1.24
C PRO A 131 12.00 -26.09 1.03
N PHE A 132 10.67 -26.22 1.07
CA PHE A 132 9.74 -25.11 0.88
C PHE A 132 10.02 -23.98 1.88
N GLU A 133 10.28 -24.35 3.13
CA GLU A 133 10.51 -23.43 4.24
C GLU A 133 11.78 -22.59 4.03
N GLU A 134 12.79 -23.11 3.33
CA GLU A 134 14.01 -22.34 3.00
C GLU A 134 13.79 -21.41 1.81
N ILE A 135 13.03 -21.84 0.80
CA ILE A 135 12.77 -21.03 -0.40
C ILE A 135 11.80 -19.88 -0.10
N PHE A 136 10.83 -20.12 0.78
CA PHE A 136 9.77 -19.17 1.13
C PHE A 136 9.94 -18.59 2.54
N ASP A 137 11.18 -18.55 3.04
CA ASP A 137 11.51 -17.76 4.23
C ASP A 137 11.51 -16.27 3.88
N THR A 138 10.74 -15.48 4.62
CA THR A 138 10.71 -14.03 4.44
C THR A 138 12.05 -13.38 4.79
N ASP A 139 12.83 -13.98 5.70
CA ASP A 139 14.08 -13.44 6.24
C ASP A 139 13.91 -11.99 6.74
N ARG A 140 12.92 -11.80 7.63
CA ARG A 140 12.59 -10.49 8.21
C ARG A 140 13.80 -9.80 8.85
N PRO A 141 14.71 -10.47 9.61
CA PRO A 141 15.89 -9.82 10.16
C PRO A 141 16.78 -9.14 9.11
N SER A 142 16.98 -9.79 7.95
CA SER A 142 17.73 -9.18 6.84
C SER A 142 17.00 -7.98 6.24
N ILE A 143 15.66 -7.99 6.16
CA ILE A 143 14.87 -6.86 5.68
C ILE A 143 14.97 -5.67 6.64
N VAL A 144 14.92 -5.92 7.96
CA VAL A 144 15.12 -4.89 8.99
C VAL A 144 16.48 -4.25 8.81
N LYS A 145 17.54 -5.05 8.70
CA LYS A 145 18.89 -4.56 8.45
C LYS A 145 18.99 -3.76 7.14
N ALA A 146 18.32 -4.20 6.08
CA ALA A 146 18.30 -3.50 4.80
C ALA A 146 17.63 -2.12 4.90
N ALA A 147 16.51 -2.02 5.61
CA ALA A 147 15.85 -0.74 5.88
C ALA A 147 16.74 0.18 6.76
N GLU A 148 17.38 -0.37 7.79
CA GLU A 148 18.32 0.39 8.63
C GLU A 148 19.53 0.91 7.86
N VAL A 149 20.08 0.14 6.92
CA VAL A 149 21.17 0.59 6.05
C VAL A 149 20.75 1.84 5.27
N VAL A 150 19.53 1.86 4.73
CA VAL A 150 19.01 3.01 3.98
C VAL A 150 18.82 4.22 4.91
N ILE A 151 18.24 4.00 6.09
CA ILE A 151 18.04 5.05 7.10
C ILE A 151 19.38 5.66 7.54
N ASN A 152 20.37 4.83 7.82
CA ASN A 152 21.69 5.25 8.26
C ASN A 152 22.49 5.93 7.13
N ALA A 153 22.36 5.47 5.88
CA ALA A 153 23.05 6.08 4.74
C ALA A 153 22.66 7.55 4.52
N GLY A 154 21.40 7.90 4.79
CA GLY A 154 20.91 9.28 4.73
C GLY A 154 20.98 10.05 6.05
N ASN A 155 21.48 9.44 7.13
CA ASN A 155 21.44 10.00 8.48
C ASN A 155 20.03 10.49 8.89
N PHE A 156 18.98 9.76 8.50
CA PHE A 156 17.61 10.15 8.87
C PHE A 156 17.38 9.84 10.35
N THR A 157 17.14 10.88 11.15
CA THR A 157 16.93 10.76 12.61
C THR A 157 15.54 11.20 13.07
N GLU A 158 14.72 11.73 12.18
CA GLU A 158 13.40 12.30 12.49
C GLU A 158 12.35 11.83 11.47
N ALA A 159 11.12 11.72 11.96
CA ALA A 159 9.97 11.46 11.11
C ALA A 159 9.45 12.78 10.50
N PRO A 160 8.95 12.77 9.26
CA PRO A 160 8.87 11.64 8.33
C PRO A 160 10.10 11.50 7.44
N VAL A 161 10.38 10.29 6.96
CA VAL A 161 11.45 10.04 5.98
C VAL A 161 11.09 10.63 4.62
N TYR A 162 11.92 11.52 4.08
CA TYR A 162 11.67 12.19 2.81
C TYR A 162 12.23 11.37 1.62
N LEU A 163 11.36 10.63 0.93
CA LEU A 163 11.75 9.71 -0.14
C LEU A 163 12.59 10.33 -1.28
N PRO A 164 12.36 11.57 -1.73
CA PRO A 164 13.23 12.18 -2.73
C PRO A 164 14.69 12.28 -2.31
N GLU A 165 14.99 12.41 -1.01
CA GLU A 165 16.36 12.34 -0.50
C GLU A 165 16.87 10.91 -0.47
N VAL A 166 16.03 9.96 -0.05
CA VAL A 166 16.39 8.52 -0.06
C VAL A 166 16.80 8.07 -1.46
N TYR A 167 16.05 8.43 -2.50
CA TYR A 167 16.36 8.06 -3.88
C TYR A 167 17.69 8.62 -4.37
N LYS A 168 18.10 9.81 -3.89
CA LYS A 168 19.39 10.42 -4.26
C LYS A 168 20.60 9.71 -3.65
N LEU A 169 20.41 8.86 -2.64
CA LEU A 169 21.49 8.11 -1.99
C LEU A 169 22.00 6.95 -2.85
N PHE A 170 21.20 6.49 -3.83
CA PHE A 170 21.49 5.28 -4.59
C PHE A 170 21.68 5.61 -6.08
N ASN A 171 22.74 5.05 -6.66
CA ASN A 171 23.01 5.17 -8.09
C ASN A 171 22.04 4.31 -8.90
N GLY A 172 21.78 4.72 -10.14
CA GLY A 172 20.96 3.93 -11.06
C GLY A 172 19.45 3.99 -10.78
N ILE A 173 18.98 4.80 -9.83
CA ILE A 173 17.55 5.05 -9.62
C ILE A 173 17.24 6.55 -9.66
N ASN A 174 16.22 6.92 -10.43
CA ASN A 174 15.77 8.30 -10.58
C ASN A 174 14.31 8.43 -10.18
N LEU A 175 13.97 9.51 -9.50
CA LEU A 175 12.59 9.86 -9.13
C LEU A 175 12.15 11.13 -9.86
N ILE A 176 11.04 11.06 -10.59
CA ILE A 176 10.53 12.16 -11.42
C ILE A 176 9.05 12.41 -11.12
N ALA A 177 8.69 13.65 -10.81
CA ALA A 177 7.28 14.06 -10.76
C ALA A 177 6.74 14.21 -12.19
N ASP A 178 5.64 13.55 -12.51
CA ASP A 178 5.05 13.53 -13.85
C ASP A 178 3.52 13.46 -13.76
N GLU A 179 2.86 14.58 -14.06
CA GLU A 179 1.38 14.65 -14.05
C GLU A 179 0.73 13.96 -15.26
N THR A 180 1.51 13.55 -16.26
CA THR A 180 1.01 13.01 -17.52
C THR A 180 0.74 11.50 -17.47
N ILE A 181 1.25 10.81 -16.46
CA ILE A 181 1.05 9.36 -16.31
C ILE A 181 -0.39 9.03 -15.88
N ASP A 182 -0.89 7.87 -16.33
CA ASP A 182 -2.27 7.42 -16.09
C ASP A 182 -2.45 6.68 -14.75
N ARG A 183 -1.36 6.38 -14.05
CA ARG A 183 -1.30 5.64 -12.78
C ARG A 183 -0.62 6.45 -11.68
N ALA A 184 -0.66 5.96 -10.45
CA ALA A 184 0.03 6.63 -9.33
C ALA A 184 1.55 6.66 -9.48
N ILE A 185 2.13 5.55 -9.96
CA ILE A 185 3.53 5.47 -10.36
C ILE A 185 3.68 4.74 -11.70
N LYS A 186 4.73 5.06 -12.44
CA LYS A 186 5.17 4.36 -13.64
C LYS A 186 6.67 4.08 -13.51
N ILE A 187 7.06 2.83 -13.78
CA ILE A 187 8.43 2.36 -13.61
C ILE A 187 8.96 1.98 -14.99
N GLU A 188 10.09 2.57 -15.36
CA GLU A 188 10.83 2.28 -16.59
C GLU A 188 12.21 1.78 -16.17
N THR A 189 12.62 0.62 -16.65
CA THR A 189 13.93 0.02 -16.31
C THR A 189 14.68 -0.30 -17.58
N GLU A 190 15.91 0.20 -17.67
CA GLU A 190 16.83 -0.02 -18.77
C GLU A 190 18.07 -0.78 -18.25
N GLY A 191 18.69 -1.60 -19.09
CA GLY A 191 19.83 -2.43 -18.72
C GLY A 191 19.46 -3.64 -17.86
N ALA A 192 20.48 -4.30 -17.29
CA ALA A 192 20.33 -5.49 -16.46
C ALA A 192 21.42 -5.56 -15.37
N GLY A 193 21.10 -6.16 -14.24
CA GLY A 193 22.03 -6.31 -13.12
C GLY A 193 22.50 -4.97 -12.56
N ASP A 194 23.80 -4.86 -12.28
CA ASP A 194 24.46 -3.69 -11.69
C ASP A 194 24.45 -2.44 -12.60
N THR A 195 24.28 -2.62 -13.91
CA THR A 195 24.14 -1.53 -14.89
C THR A 195 22.71 -1.04 -15.04
N SER A 196 21.76 -1.62 -14.30
CA SER A 196 20.34 -1.28 -14.45
C SER A 196 20.04 0.14 -13.98
N ILE A 197 19.37 0.91 -14.85
CA ILE A 197 18.87 2.24 -14.55
C ILE A 197 17.34 2.15 -14.44
N THR A 198 16.79 2.50 -13.29
CA THR A 198 15.35 2.55 -13.02
C THR A 198 14.90 4.00 -12.90
N THR A 199 13.97 4.42 -13.76
CA THR A 199 13.28 5.70 -13.64
C THR A 199 11.88 5.46 -13.08
N VAL A 200 11.61 6.04 -11.92
CA VAL A 200 10.30 5.98 -11.26
C VAL A 200 9.63 7.33 -11.41
N ARG A 201 8.55 7.36 -12.19
CA ARG A 201 7.68 8.53 -12.34
C ARG A 201 6.52 8.42 -11.38
N TYR A 202 6.18 9.49 -10.68
CA TYR A 202 5.01 9.54 -9.81
C TYR A 202 4.08 10.70 -10.18
N ARG A 203 2.79 10.48 -10.01
CA ARG A 203 1.76 11.48 -10.31
C ARG A 203 1.44 12.30 -9.07
N GLY A 204 1.20 13.60 -9.27
CA GLY A 204 0.72 14.50 -8.23
C GLY A 204 1.80 15.47 -7.74
N PRO A 205 1.38 16.65 -7.23
CA PRO A 205 2.29 17.64 -6.66
C PRO A 205 2.89 17.16 -5.33
N ASP A 206 2.16 16.30 -4.61
CA ASP A 206 2.52 15.78 -3.29
C ASP A 206 2.64 14.25 -3.31
N ILE A 207 3.66 13.72 -2.64
CA ILE A 207 3.85 12.27 -2.49
C ILE A 207 2.96 11.77 -1.33
N ARG A 208 1.73 11.39 -1.65
CA ARG A 208 0.73 10.90 -0.67
C ARG A 208 1.10 9.52 -0.11
N PRO A 209 0.52 9.08 1.03
CA PRO A 209 0.85 7.79 1.67
C PRO A 209 0.91 6.59 0.72
N TYR A 210 -0.08 6.47 -0.17
CA TYR A 210 -0.11 5.41 -1.17
C TYR A 210 1.09 5.45 -2.12
N VAL A 211 1.36 6.62 -2.70
CA VAL A 211 2.53 6.83 -3.58
C VAL A 211 3.82 6.57 -2.81
N ARG A 212 3.96 7.08 -1.57
CA ARG A 212 5.13 6.87 -0.70
C ARG A 212 5.42 5.37 -0.52
N PHE A 213 4.38 4.59 -0.25
CA PHE A 213 4.51 3.15 -0.11
C PHE A 213 4.97 2.46 -1.39
N LEU A 214 4.37 2.80 -2.53
CA LEU A 214 4.77 2.23 -3.82
C LEU A 214 6.21 2.59 -4.21
N LEU A 215 6.64 3.83 -3.93
CA LEU A 215 8.02 4.25 -4.14
C LEU A 215 8.98 3.47 -3.24
N ALA A 216 8.69 3.35 -1.94
CA ALA A 216 9.52 2.57 -1.02
C ALA A 216 9.62 1.09 -1.44
N LYS A 217 8.54 0.50 -1.95
CA LYS A 217 8.56 -0.84 -2.55
C LYS A 217 9.46 -0.93 -3.77
N GLU A 218 9.37 0.03 -4.70
CA GLU A 218 10.19 -0.02 -5.91
C GLU A 218 11.67 0.21 -5.61
N LEU A 219 11.99 1.03 -4.60
CA LEU A 219 13.37 1.17 -4.13
C LEU A 219 13.95 -0.19 -3.69
N PHE A 220 13.20 -0.96 -2.90
CA PHE A 220 13.62 -2.32 -2.51
C PHE A 220 13.90 -3.19 -3.73
N LYS A 221 12.96 -3.24 -4.68
CA LYS A 221 13.08 -4.06 -5.89
C LYS A 221 14.26 -3.64 -6.74
N HIS A 222 14.51 -2.34 -6.88
CA HIS A 222 15.67 -1.82 -7.59
C HIS A 222 16.99 -2.26 -6.94
N LEU A 223 17.13 -2.08 -5.62
CA LEU A 223 18.35 -2.43 -4.89
C LEU A 223 18.62 -3.95 -4.90
N THR A 224 17.56 -4.75 -4.87
CA THR A 224 17.66 -6.19 -5.08
C THR A 224 18.09 -6.51 -6.52
N ARG A 225 17.45 -5.92 -7.53
CA ARG A 225 17.75 -6.14 -8.96
C ARG A 225 19.19 -5.78 -9.34
N THR A 226 19.72 -4.69 -8.77
CA THR A 226 21.11 -4.26 -9.01
C THR A 226 22.14 -5.01 -8.18
N GLY A 227 21.71 -5.90 -7.28
CA GLY A 227 22.60 -6.67 -6.42
C GLY A 227 23.37 -5.79 -5.43
N HIS A 228 22.75 -4.71 -4.95
CA HIS A 228 23.34 -3.85 -3.91
C HIS A 228 23.78 -4.71 -2.71
N ALA A 229 24.94 -4.43 -2.13
CA ALA A 229 25.61 -5.32 -1.17
C ALA A 229 24.69 -5.81 -0.03
N SER A 230 23.89 -4.91 0.55
CA SER A 230 22.94 -5.22 1.63
C SER A 230 21.67 -5.97 1.19
N PHE A 231 21.42 -6.10 -0.12
CA PHE A 231 20.21 -6.67 -0.70
C PHE A 231 20.49 -7.93 -1.55
N ARG A 232 21.76 -8.33 -1.71
CA ARG A 232 22.17 -9.49 -2.53
C ARG A 232 21.44 -10.79 -2.17
N HIS A 233 21.10 -10.97 -0.90
CA HIS A 233 20.40 -12.17 -0.42
C HIS A 233 18.98 -12.30 -0.97
N PHE A 234 18.38 -11.19 -1.45
CA PHE A 234 17.03 -11.17 -2.01
C PHE A 234 17.00 -11.37 -3.53
N VAL A 235 18.15 -11.41 -4.21
CA VAL A 235 18.24 -11.48 -5.69
C VAL A 235 17.55 -12.73 -6.23
N GLU A 236 17.67 -13.84 -5.50
CA GLU A 236 17.10 -15.14 -5.87
C GLU A 236 15.72 -15.38 -5.26
N SER A 237 15.16 -14.41 -4.51
CA SER A 237 13.86 -14.57 -3.89
C SER A 237 12.76 -14.73 -4.96
N PRO A 238 11.85 -15.72 -4.83
CA PRO A 238 10.71 -15.86 -5.71
C PRO A 238 9.90 -14.57 -5.81
N ALA A 239 9.30 -14.27 -6.97
CA ALA A 239 8.56 -13.02 -7.18
C ALA A 239 7.45 -12.80 -6.14
N GLU A 240 6.74 -13.86 -5.76
CA GLU A 240 5.69 -13.81 -4.75
C GLU A 240 6.21 -13.46 -3.35
N LEU A 241 7.40 -13.96 -3.01
CA LEU A 241 8.08 -13.65 -1.76
C LEU A 241 8.66 -12.23 -1.80
N LEU A 242 9.26 -11.83 -2.91
CA LEU A 242 9.86 -10.52 -3.11
C LEU A 242 8.82 -9.40 -2.95
N GLU A 243 7.56 -9.61 -3.35
CA GLU A 243 6.48 -8.66 -3.08
C GLU A 243 6.19 -8.48 -1.59
N ILE A 244 6.19 -9.57 -0.82
CA ILE A 244 5.99 -9.53 0.64
C ILE A 244 7.19 -8.83 1.30
N GLN A 245 8.41 -9.21 0.90
CA GLN A 245 9.63 -8.59 1.40
C GLN A 245 9.67 -7.08 1.10
N ALA A 246 9.25 -6.67 -0.10
CA ALA A 246 9.13 -5.26 -0.48
C ALA A 246 8.08 -4.51 0.37
N ASN A 247 6.95 -5.14 0.70
CA ASN A 247 5.94 -4.54 1.59
C ASN A 247 6.49 -4.31 2.99
N ILE A 248 7.16 -5.32 3.57
CA ILE A 248 7.80 -5.23 4.89
C ILE A 248 8.85 -4.12 4.89
N PHE A 249 9.73 -4.12 3.89
CA PHE A 249 10.74 -3.07 3.72
C PHE A 249 10.10 -1.68 3.63
N ALA A 250 9.05 -1.52 2.82
CA ALA A 250 8.37 -0.24 2.67
C ALA A 250 7.78 0.26 4.00
N GLY A 251 7.17 -0.63 4.79
CA GLY A 251 6.69 -0.30 6.13
C GLY A 251 7.82 0.11 7.08
N LEU A 252 8.93 -0.63 7.08
CA LEU A 252 10.10 -0.37 7.93
C LEU A 252 10.86 0.92 7.54
N LEU A 253 10.93 1.22 6.24
CA LEU A 253 11.58 2.43 5.74
C LEU A 253 10.74 3.68 6.02
N LEU A 254 9.43 3.60 5.78
CA LEU A 254 8.52 4.75 6.00
C LEU A 254 8.26 5.02 7.48
N ILE A 255 8.30 3.99 8.31
CA ILE A 255 8.08 4.08 9.76
C ILE A 255 9.20 3.31 10.49
N PRO A 256 10.42 3.90 10.57
CA PRO A 256 11.56 3.25 11.20
C PRO A 256 11.34 3.03 12.69
N GLY A 257 11.74 1.86 13.21
CA GLY A 257 11.45 1.46 14.60
C GLY A 257 12.00 2.42 15.66
N LYS A 258 13.21 2.95 15.46
CA LYS A 258 13.82 3.93 16.38
C LYS A 258 13.05 5.25 16.42
N MET A 259 12.59 5.73 15.27
CA MET A 259 11.77 6.94 15.18
C MET A 259 10.38 6.69 15.77
N LEU A 260 9.76 5.54 15.44
CA LEU A 260 8.45 5.16 15.96
C LEU A 260 8.45 5.14 17.49
N ARG A 261 9.48 4.54 18.09
CA ARG A 261 9.65 4.54 19.55
C ARG A 261 9.68 5.95 20.14
N LYS A 262 10.52 6.82 19.58
CA LYS A 262 10.63 8.23 20.01
C LYS A 262 9.29 8.95 19.95
N GLU A 263 8.54 8.76 18.86
CA GLU A 263 7.23 9.42 18.68
C GLU A 263 6.14 8.85 19.59
N VAL A 264 6.16 7.54 19.86
CA VAL A 264 5.23 6.91 20.83
C VAL A 264 5.46 7.44 22.25
N GLU A 265 6.71 7.72 22.63
CA GLU A 265 7.06 8.23 23.97
C GLU A 265 6.56 9.66 24.23
N VAL A 266 6.32 10.46 23.18
CA VAL A 266 5.87 11.87 23.30
C VAL A 266 4.41 12.08 22.94
N ILE A 267 3.68 11.00 22.61
CA ILE A 267 2.30 11.10 22.14
C ILE A 267 1.31 11.43 23.25
N ASP A 268 0.32 12.25 22.91
CA ASP A 268 -0.82 12.50 23.78
C ASP A 268 -1.80 11.32 23.72
N SER A 269 -1.86 10.56 24.82
CA SER A 269 -2.73 9.38 24.95
C SER A 269 -4.22 9.73 25.08
N SER A 270 -4.58 11.01 25.25
CA SER A 270 -5.97 11.47 25.25
C SER A 270 -6.57 11.58 23.84
N ILE A 271 -5.74 11.51 22.80
CA ILE A 271 -6.12 11.59 21.39
C ILE A 271 -5.88 10.23 20.71
N ASP A 272 -6.54 9.98 19.57
CA ASP A 272 -6.29 8.79 18.74
C ASP A 272 -4.80 8.68 18.35
N ILE A 273 -4.10 7.74 18.99
CA ILE A 273 -2.66 7.49 18.83
C ILE A 273 -2.33 7.10 17.38
N ILE A 274 -3.18 6.29 16.74
CA ILE A 274 -2.94 5.82 15.37
C ILE A 274 -3.04 7.01 14.41
N GLN A 275 -4.02 7.90 14.61
CA GLN A 275 -4.15 9.13 13.82
C GLN A 275 -2.92 10.02 13.95
N GLN A 276 -2.46 10.27 15.18
CA GLN A 276 -1.30 11.12 15.45
C GLN A 276 -0.04 10.58 14.79
N LEU A 277 0.27 9.30 14.99
CA LEU A 277 1.43 8.67 14.36
C LEU A 277 1.32 8.68 12.83
N ALA A 278 0.15 8.36 12.27
CA ALA A 278 -0.06 8.36 10.83
C ALA A 278 0.23 9.75 10.23
N GLU A 279 -0.19 10.82 10.91
CA GLU A 279 0.14 12.20 10.54
C GLU A 279 1.65 12.49 10.67
N THR A 280 2.29 12.12 11.78
CA THR A 280 3.74 12.36 11.98
C THR A 280 4.59 11.67 10.91
N PHE A 281 4.26 10.44 10.52
CA PHE A 281 5.01 9.67 9.54
C PHE A 281 4.60 9.89 8.08
N TRP A 282 3.57 10.71 7.82
CA TRP A 282 2.94 10.87 6.51
C TRP A 282 2.54 9.52 5.88
N THR A 283 1.82 8.72 6.66
CA THR A 283 1.28 7.42 6.25
C THR A 283 -0.23 7.35 6.49
N SER A 284 -0.90 6.31 6.00
CA SER A 284 -2.30 6.08 6.36
C SER A 284 -2.43 5.42 7.73
N LYS A 285 -3.63 5.53 8.33
CA LYS A 285 -3.96 4.77 9.55
C LYS A 285 -3.83 3.27 9.35
N ALA A 286 -4.20 2.76 8.18
CA ALA A 286 -4.12 1.33 7.88
C ALA A 286 -2.67 0.83 7.93
N LEU A 287 -1.75 1.54 7.27
CA LEU A 287 -0.32 1.20 7.29
C LEU A 287 0.28 1.38 8.70
N MET A 288 -0.07 2.46 9.40
CA MET A 288 0.41 2.71 10.75
C MET A 288 -0.04 1.63 11.75
N ASN A 289 -1.32 1.24 11.72
CA ASN A 289 -1.85 0.17 12.56
C ASN A 289 -1.14 -1.16 12.28
N GLN A 290 -0.93 -1.49 11.00
CA GLN A 290 -0.18 -2.68 10.63
C GLN A 290 1.27 -2.64 11.12
N ARG A 291 1.94 -1.49 10.98
CA ARG A 291 3.30 -1.29 11.45
C ARG A 291 3.43 -1.36 12.97
N LEU A 292 2.47 -0.82 13.72
CA LEU A 292 2.44 -0.87 15.18
C LEU A 292 2.27 -2.30 15.69
N ARG A 293 1.38 -3.08 15.07
CA ARG A 293 1.25 -4.52 15.39
C ARG A 293 2.57 -5.26 15.13
N ASP A 294 3.15 -5.06 13.94
CA ASP A 294 4.45 -5.63 13.59
C ASP A 294 5.57 -5.16 14.54
N TYR A 295 5.54 -3.91 15.00
CA TYR A 295 6.50 -3.39 15.97
C TYR A 295 6.36 -4.10 17.31
N MET A 296 5.14 -4.23 17.83
CA MET A 296 4.84 -4.89 19.11
C MET A 296 5.18 -6.38 19.12
N GLU A 297 4.95 -7.08 18.00
CA GLU A 297 5.26 -8.50 17.85
C GLU A 297 6.77 -8.78 17.81
N HIS A 298 7.58 -7.76 17.50
CA HIS A 298 9.03 -7.87 17.34
C HIS A 298 9.77 -6.84 18.22
N LEU A 299 9.22 -6.54 19.40
CA LEU A 299 9.90 -5.78 20.45
C LEU A 299 11.01 -6.65 21.04
N ASP A 300 12.23 -6.49 20.54
CA ASP A 300 13.46 -6.94 21.20
C ASP A 300 13.98 -5.85 22.15
#